data_AF-A0A963R765-F1
#
_entry.id   AF-A0A963R765-F1
#
_cell.length_a   1.000
_cell.length_b   1.000
_cell.length_c   1.000
_cell.angle_alpha   90.00
_cell.angle_beta   90.00
_cell.angle_gamma   90.00
#
_symmetry.space_group_name_H-M   'P 1'
#
loop_
_entity.id
_entity.type
_entity.pdbx_description
1 polymer ?
#
loop_
_entity_poly.entity_id
_entity_poly.type
_entity_poly.pdbx_seq_one_letter_code
_entity_poly.pdbx_strand_id
1 'polypeptide(L)'
;MSQSALQFEFSESVEPLVLSAARQLADFLLSGAVLTRSVISDALSEQFGGSDADGRWSLTEAHAALEMAQVLWLMGQSELTVTTPPGSAEQVFAGLQMRIPTQINRSEEQVELQQFATPPRLAWLAARASALTKGDRVLEPSAGTGMLALWAAKSGATLDLNEIAASRRACLAALFPQAMVTGHDGELIDELLAPDCSPSAVLMNPPFSWSAERGHDGRTGARHLRSAFARLRPGGRLVAIMPEWFDLHRFVAKMRGPVTPLLNVTIDGGFRKSGTGIATRLLVIDKADRDVPIATARTSDFAEIAELIDALPARESLNSSLPVIPVRQIGALRLIPQVRRLPLAPPVRSAPTSEAAPVCYEALPEPAPIDEQVGHYLPYRPSRVVIADAATHPTALVESVAMGSIAAPIPEAVPQVPAGLIAKGLLSAAQAETLIYAANAHARDIAGTFEPEDEGCALKPSTDGKAYRMGYFLGDGTGAGKGRQVASVILDRWVRGERRHIWISKNEALLEDARRDWSALGGLPLDIQPLATWKLGTMITMPEGILFVTYPTLCSGRGDATRLEQIL
;
A
#
# COMPACT_ATOMS: atom_id res chain seq x y z
N MET A 1 -47.09 -16.69 36.97
CA MET A 1 -46.94 -15.59 36.00
C MET A 1 -45.48 -15.59 35.57
N SER A 2 -45.20 -16.14 34.39
CA SER A 2 -43.84 -16.29 33.85
C SER A 2 -43.52 -15.02 33.07
N GLN A 3 -42.51 -14.26 33.50
CA GLN A 3 -41.99 -13.12 32.75
C GLN A 3 -41.20 -13.65 31.54
N SER A 4 -41.70 -13.36 30.34
CA SER A 4 -41.02 -13.66 29.08
C SER A 4 -39.77 -12.80 28.97
N ALA A 5 -38.62 -13.46 28.77
CA ALA A 5 -37.41 -12.79 28.34
C ALA A 5 -37.65 -12.14 26.97
N LEU A 6 -37.33 -10.85 26.86
CA LEU A 6 -37.26 -10.12 25.60
C LEU A 6 -36.16 -10.77 24.74
N GLN A 7 -36.57 -11.57 23.76
CA GLN A 7 -35.72 -11.92 22.62
C GLN A 7 -35.57 -10.65 21.78
N PHE A 8 -34.36 -10.13 21.71
CA PHE A 8 -34.00 -9.18 20.66
C PHE A 8 -33.99 -9.96 19.34
N GLU A 9 -35.01 -9.76 18.52
CA GLU A 9 -34.98 -10.14 17.10
C GLU A 9 -33.85 -9.36 16.44
N PHE A 10 -32.76 -10.05 16.10
CA PHE A 10 -31.76 -9.50 15.19
C PHE A 10 -32.45 -9.36 13.83
N SER A 11 -32.56 -8.13 13.34
CA SER A 11 -33.10 -7.81 12.01
C SER A 11 -32.45 -8.69 10.93
N GLU A 12 -33.26 -9.15 9.97
CA GLU A 12 -32.79 -9.78 8.74
C GLU A 12 -31.57 -9.04 8.18
N SER A 13 -30.56 -9.78 7.71
CA SER A 13 -29.34 -9.19 7.16
C SER A 13 -29.70 -8.33 5.94
N VAL A 14 -29.78 -7.02 6.14
CA VAL A 14 -30.02 -6.05 5.08
C VAL A 14 -28.86 -6.15 4.09
N GLU A 15 -29.17 -6.30 2.80
CA GLU A 15 -28.16 -6.35 1.75
C GLU A 15 -27.31 -5.06 1.79
N PRO A 16 -25.97 -5.14 1.64
CA PRO A 16 -25.15 -3.94 1.58
C PRO A 16 -25.58 -3.02 0.44
N LEU A 17 -25.76 -1.72 0.71
CA LEU A 17 -26.24 -0.74 -0.28
C LEU A 17 -25.37 -0.68 -1.54
N VAL A 18 -24.05 -0.86 -1.39
CA VAL A 18 -23.10 -0.97 -2.52
C VAL A 18 -23.46 -2.13 -3.44
N LEU A 19 -23.88 -3.28 -2.88
CA LEU A 19 -24.29 -4.44 -3.64
C LEU A 19 -25.64 -4.22 -4.33
N SER A 20 -26.59 -3.56 -3.67
CA SER A 20 -27.86 -3.19 -4.29
C SER A 20 -27.65 -2.25 -5.48
N ALA A 21 -26.74 -1.27 -5.37
CA ALA A 21 -26.33 -0.41 -6.48
C ALA A 21 -25.65 -1.23 -7.59
N ALA A 22 -24.79 -2.19 -7.23
CA ALA A 22 -24.15 -3.08 -8.19
C ALA A 22 -25.15 -3.94 -8.99
N ARG A 23 -26.24 -4.40 -8.36
CA ARG A 23 -27.32 -5.13 -9.06
C ARG A 23 -28.02 -4.24 -10.09
N GLN A 24 -28.37 -3.01 -9.71
CA GLN A 24 -28.96 -2.03 -10.63
C GLN A 24 -28.03 -1.75 -11.83
N LEU A 25 -26.73 -1.58 -11.58
CA LEU A 25 -25.74 -1.42 -12.65
C LEU A 25 -25.58 -2.67 -13.52
N ALA A 26 -25.68 -3.87 -12.94
CA ALA A 26 -25.66 -5.13 -13.69
C ALA A 26 -26.89 -5.26 -14.60
N ASP A 27 -28.06 -4.82 -14.17
CA ASP A 27 -29.28 -4.81 -14.99
C ASP A 27 -29.15 -3.85 -16.19
N PHE A 28 -28.51 -2.69 -16.00
CA PHE A 28 -28.16 -1.81 -17.12
C PHE A 28 -27.19 -2.51 -18.09
N LEU A 29 -26.18 -3.24 -17.61
CA LEU A 29 -25.30 -4.01 -18.48
C LEU A 29 -26.05 -5.13 -19.22
N LEU A 30 -27.02 -5.79 -18.57
CA LEU A 30 -27.85 -6.83 -19.19
C LEU A 30 -28.74 -6.27 -20.31
N SER A 31 -29.27 -5.05 -20.16
CA SER A 31 -30.04 -4.37 -21.22
C SER A 31 -29.17 -3.82 -22.37
N GLY A 32 -27.85 -4.00 -22.30
CA GLY A 32 -26.90 -3.53 -23.32
C GLY A 32 -26.52 -2.06 -23.17
N ALA A 33 -26.91 -1.39 -22.08
CA ALA A 33 -26.59 0.01 -21.85
C ALA A 33 -25.08 0.21 -21.59
N VAL A 34 -24.62 1.43 -21.88
CA VAL A 34 -23.27 1.90 -21.53
C VAL A 34 -23.36 2.60 -20.18
N LEU A 35 -22.58 2.13 -19.21
CA LEU A 35 -22.45 2.77 -17.90
C LEU A 35 -21.58 4.01 -18.03
N THR A 36 -22.18 5.18 -17.89
CA THR A 36 -21.46 6.46 -17.77
C THR A 36 -21.22 6.79 -16.30
N ARG A 37 -20.38 7.80 -16.03
CA ARG A 37 -20.20 8.32 -14.66
C ARG A 37 -21.51 8.80 -14.03
N SER A 38 -22.40 9.41 -14.82
CA SER A 38 -23.71 9.85 -14.33
C SER A 38 -24.59 8.67 -13.94
N VAL A 39 -24.69 7.63 -14.79
CA VAL A 39 -25.47 6.42 -14.48
C VAL A 39 -24.99 5.76 -13.19
N ILE A 40 -23.67 5.69 -12.98
CA ILE A 40 -23.09 5.17 -11.73
C ILE A 40 -23.49 6.05 -10.54
N SER A 41 -23.28 7.37 -10.65
CA SER A 41 -23.63 8.34 -9.61
C SER A 41 -25.11 8.29 -9.23
N ASP A 42 -26.00 8.16 -10.22
CA ASP A 42 -27.45 8.11 -10.03
C ASP A 42 -27.86 6.82 -9.29
N ALA A 43 -27.31 5.68 -9.69
CA ALA A 43 -27.56 4.39 -9.03
C ALA A 43 -27.10 4.41 -7.56
N LEU A 44 -25.90 4.93 -7.27
CA LEU A 44 -25.46 5.08 -5.87
C LEU A 44 -26.33 6.08 -5.10
N SER A 45 -26.68 7.21 -5.69
CA SER A 45 -27.47 8.23 -4.98
C SER A 45 -28.87 7.74 -4.64
N GLU A 46 -29.47 6.91 -5.49
CA GLU A 46 -30.75 6.24 -5.24
C GLU A 46 -30.65 5.28 -4.05
N GLN A 47 -29.62 4.42 -4.01
CA GLN A 47 -29.47 3.44 -2.92
C GLN A 47 -29.03 4.06 -1.59
N PHE A 48 -28.19 5.09 -1.62
CA PHE A 48 -27.65 5.75 -0.42
C PHE A 48 -28.51 6.94 0.06
N GLY A 49 -29.55 7.32 -0.69
CA GLY A 49 -30.48 8.39 -0.32
C GLY A 49 -29.87 9.80 -0.38
N GLY A 50 -28.94 10.06 -1.31
CA GLY A 50 -28.36 11.38 -1.57
C GLY A 50 -27.00 11.31 -2.29
N SER A 51 -26.40 12.46 -2.57
CA SER A 51 -25.23 12.56 -3.46
C SER A 51 -23.87 12.38 -2.75
N ASP A 52 -22.80 12.23 -3.54
CA ASP A 52 -21.41 12.29 -3.03
C ASP A 52 -21.06 13.66 -2.46
N ALA A 53 -21.61 14.74 -3.03
CA ALA A 53 -21.45 16.10 -2.50
C ALA A 53 -22.05 16.26 -1.09
N ASP A 54 -23.07 15.47 -0.76
CA ASP A 54 -23.67 15.39 0.58
C ASP A 54 -22.94 14.40 1.52
N GLY A 55 -21.84 13.78 1.04
CA GLY A 55 -21.08 12.78 1.77
C GLY A 55 -21.80 11.44 1.97
N ARG A 56 -22.84 11.15 1.16
CA ARG A 56 -23.66 9.93 1.31
C ARG A 56 -23.01 8.68 0.79
N TRP A 57 -22.16 8.82 -0.23
CA TRP A 57 -21.34 7.75 -0.77
C TRP A 57 -20.02 8.34 -1.28
N SER A 58 -19.04 7.46 -1.47
CA SER A 58 -17.66 7.78 -1.82
C SER A 58 -17.26 7.19 -3.16
N LEU A 59 -16.19 7.73 -3.75
CA LEU A 59 -15.61 7.18 -4.97
C LEU A 59 -15.19 5.71 -4.82
N THR A 60 -14.76 5.30 -3.62
CA THR A 60 -14.41 3.91 -3.31
C THR A 60 -15.64 2.99 -3.45
N GLU A 61 -16.81 3.42 -2.96
CA GLU A 61 -18.07 2.67 -3.11
C GLU A 61 -18.54 2.63 -4.56
N ALA A 62 -18.36 3.72 -5.31
CA ALA A 62 -18.68 3.75 -6.73
C ALA A 62 -17.85 2.74 -7.55
N HIS A 63 -16.56 2.60 -7.24
CA HIS A 63 -15.71 1.58 -7.86
C HIS A 63 -16.11 0.17 -7.45
N ALA A 64 -16.34 -0.07 -6.16
CA ALA A 64 -16.77 -1.38 -5.67
C ALA A 64 -18.10 -1.81 -6.33
N ALA A 65 -19.07 -0.89 -6.46
CA ALA A 65 -20.34 -1.16 -7.12
C ALA A 65 -20.15 -1.52 -8.61
N LEU A 66 -19.33 -0.76 -9.34
CA LEU A 66 -19.03 -1.02 -10.75
C LEU A 66 -18.30 -2.37 -10.96
N GLU A 67 -17.41 -2.75 -10.05
CA GLU A 67 -16.69 -4.01 -10.11
C GLU A 67 -17.62 -5.20 -9.80
N MET A 68 -18.44 -5.09 -8.76
CA MET A 68 -19.45 -6.11 -8.43
C MET A 68 -20.51 -6.23 -9.53
N ALA A 69 -20.87 -5.14 -10.20
CA ALA A 69 -21.79 -5.16 -11.33
C ALA A 69 -21.23 -6.01 -12.49
N GLN A 70 -19.92 -5.93 -12.75
CA GLN A 70 -19.25 -6.79 -13.72
C GLN A 70 -19.27 -8.26 -13.28
N VAL A 71 -19.03 -8.53 -11.98
CA VAL A 71 -19.12 -9.89 -11.42
C VAL A 71 -20.53 -10.46 -11.62
N LEU A 72 -21.57 -9.73 -11.21
CA LEU A 72 -22.98 -10.13 -11.37
C LEU A 72 -23.36 -10.35 -12.84
N TRP A 73 -22.94 -9.45 -13.73
CA TRP A 73 -23.21 -9.57 -15.16
C TRP A 73 -22.57 -10.85 -15.74
N LEU A 74 -21.32 -11.16 -15.36
CA LEU A 74 -20.61 -12.38 -15.79
C LEU A 74 -21.14 -13.66 -15.12
N MET A 75 -21.66 -13.58 -13.88
CA MET A 75 -22.38 -14.69 -13.26
C MET A 75 -23.57 -15.10 -14.13
N GLY A 76 -24.32 -14.12 -14.64
CA GLY A 76 -25.46 -14.31 -15.54
C GLY A 76 -25.13 -14.86 -16.93
N GLN A 77 -23.87 -14.82 -17.38
CA GLN A 77 -23.46 -15.39 -18.67
C GLN A 77 -23.24 -16.91 -18.55
N SER A 78 -24.29 -17.73 -18.63
CA SER A 78 -24.21 -19.19 -18.45
C SER A 78 -23.26 -19.88 -19.44
N GLU A 79 -23.24 -19.43 -20.69
CA GLU A 79 -22.43 -20.02 -21.77
C GLU A 79 -20.93 -19.71 -21.66
N LEU A 80 -20.57 -18.68 -20.89
CA LEU A 80 -19.17 -18.31 -20.67
C LEU A 80 -18.61 -19.08 -19.48
N THR A 81 -17.76 -20.06 -19.73
CA THR A 81 -17.07 -20.88 -18.72
C THR A 81 -15.56 -20.75 -18.88
N VAL A 82 -14.78 -21.31 -17.94
CA VAL A 82 -13.31 -21.34 -18.05
C VAL A 82 -12.81 -22.18 -19.23
N THR A 83 -13.64 -23.07 -19.78
CA THR A 83 -13.31 -23.92 -20.92
C THR A 83 -13.76 -23.33 -22.26
N THR A 84 -14.50 -22.21 -22.27
CA THR A 84 -14.89 -21.52 -23.51
C THR A 84 -13.65 -21.23 -24.38
N PRO A 85 -13.74 -21.36 -25.72
CA PRO A 85 -12.62 -21.03 -26.60
C PRO A 85 -12.15 -19.58 -26.39
N PRO A 86 -10.82 -19.31 -26.36
CA PRO A 86 -10.29 -17.97 -26.04
C PRO A 86 -10.85 -16.87 -26.94
N GLY A 87 -10.99 -17.11 -28.25
CA GLY A 87 -11.57 -16.13 -29.17
C GLY A 87 -13.01 -15.74 -28.83
N SER A 88 -13.84 -16.70 -28.41
CA SER A 88 -15.22 -16.45 -28.00
C SER A 88 -15.28 -15.72 -26.65
N ALA A 89 -14.44 -16.12 -25.69
CA ALA A 89 -14.36 -15.44 -24.40
C ALA A 89 -13.90 -13.98 -24.55
N GLU A 90 -12.90 -13.73 -25.40
CA GLU A 90 -12.37 -12.40 -25.71
C GLU A 90 -13.45 -11.47 -26.29
N GLN A 91 -14.33 -11.98 -27.16
CA GLN A 91 -15.46 -11.20 -27.69
C GLN A 91 -16.41 -10.74 -26.58
N VAL A 92 -16.74 -11.62 -25.63
CA VAL A 92 -17.61 -11.27 -24.49
C VAL A 92 -16.94 -10.20 -23.62
N PHE A 93 -15.65 -10.37 -23.32
CA PHE A 93 -14.91 -9.40 -22.52
C PHE A 93 -14.73 -8.06 -23.24
N ALA A 94 -14.47 -8.06 -24.55
CA ALA A 94 -14.41 -6.83 -25.37
C ALA A 94 -15.75 -6.08 -25.33
N GLY A 95 -16.86 -6.80 -25.50
CA GLY A 95 -18.21 -6.23 -25.42
C GLY A 95 -18.53 -5.63 -24.05
N LEU A 96 -18.14 -6.29 -22.95
CA LEU A 96 -18.23 -5.71 -21.61
C LEU A 96 -17.37 -4.45 -21.47
N GLN A 97 -16.13 -4.51 -21.95
CA GLN A 97 -15.15 -3.42 -21.84
C GLN A 97 -15.56 -2.14 -22.59
N MET A 98 -16.41 -2.26 -23.61
CA MET A 98 -16.98 -1.12 -24.34
C MET A 98 -18.14 -0.44 -23.61
N ARG A 99 -18.75 -1.11 -22.63
CA ARG A 99 -19.93 -0.62 -21.90
C ARG A 99 -19.60 -0.08 -20.51
N ILE A 100 -18.34 -0.10 -20.09
CA ILE A 100 -17.89 0.40 -18.80
C ILE A 100 -16.94 1.60 -18.98
N PRO A 101 -16.98 2.59 -18.07
CA PRO A 101 -16.09 3.72 -18.16
C PRO A 101 -14.66 3.32 -17.77
N THR A 102 -13.67 4.07 -18.24
CA THR A 102 -12.30 3.91 -17.76
C THR A 102 -12.22 4.53 -16.36
N GLN A 103 -11.69 3.79 -15.37
CA GLN A 103 -11.51 4.30 -14.01
C GLN A 103 -10.31 5.26 -13.97
N ILE A 104 -10.52 6.53 -14.34
CA ILE A 104 -9.47 7.56 -14.46
C ILE A 104 -9.24 8.32 -13.14
N ASN A 105 -10.29 8.51 -12.33
CA ASN A 105 -10.21 9.20 -11.05
C ASN A 105 -10.28 8.17 -9.92
N ARG A 106 -9.38 8.24 -8.93
CA ARG A 106 -9.31 7.30 -7.80
C ARG A 106 -9.20 8.03 -6.49
N SER A 107 -9.69 7.40 -5.42
CA SER A 107 -9.41 7.88 -4.07
C SER A 107 -7.92 7.67 -3.76
N GLU A 108 -7.34 8.56 -2.97
CA GLU A 108 -5.95 8.45 -2.51
C GLU A 108 -5.71 7.09 -1.83
N GLU A 109 -6.70 6.58 -1.11
CA GLU A 109 -6.72 5.26 -0.47
C GLU A 109 -6.61 4.10 -1.47
N GLN A 110 -7.33 4.11 -2.59
CA GLN A 110 -7.23 3.03 -3.59
C GLN A 110 -5.88 3.01 -4.33
N VAL A 111 -5.28 4.18 -4.55
CA VAL A 111 -3.93 4.31 -5.09
C VAL A 111 -2.88 3.85 -4.07
N GLU A 112 -3.07 4.19 -2.80
CA GLU A 112 -2.20 3.84 -1.67
C GLU A 112 -2.25 2.34 -1.33
N LEU A 113 -3.43 1.72 -1.32
CA LEU A 113 -3.58 0.30 -1.00
C LEU A 113 -3.31 -0.63 -2.20
N GLN A 114 -3.04 -0.07 -3.39
CA GLN A 114 -2.92 -0.80 -4.66
C GLN A 114 -4.06 -1.80 -4.90
N GLN A 115 -5.27 -1.43 -4.48
CA GLN A 115 -6.48 -2.24 -4.61
C GLN A 115 -7.03 -2.07 -6.04
N PHE A 116 -6.32 -2.60 -7.03
CA PHE A 116 -6.80 -2.64 -8.40
C PHE A 116 -7.66 -3.89 -8.59
N ALA A 117 -8.90 -3.71 -9.05
CA ALA A 117 -9.71 -4.84 -9.45
C ALA A 117 -9.03 -5.62 -10.57
N THR A 118 -9.00 -6.94 -10.37
CA THR A 118 -8.55 -7.89 -11.38
C THR A 118 -9.44 -7.74 -12.62
N PRO A 119 -8.89 -7.42 -13.80
CA PRO A 119 -9.67 -7.32 -15.03
C PRO A 119 -10.35 -8.67 -15.35
N PRO A 120 -11.59 -8.68 -15.87
CA PRO A 120 -12.31 -9.92 -16.20
C PRO A 120 -11.50 -10.91 -17.05
N ARG A 121 -10.80 -10.40 -18.07
CA ARG A 121 -9.95 -11.20 -18.97
C ARG A 121 -8.84 -11.93 -18.22
N LEU A 122 -8.16 -11.22 -17.32
CA LEU A 122 -7.05 -11.77 -16.57
C LEU A 122 -7.53 -12.75 -15.49
N ALA A 123 -8.67 -12.47 -14.86
CA ALA A 123 -9.30 -13.39 -13.92
C ALA A 123 -9.70 -14.71 -14.60
N TRP A 124 -10.24 -14.64 -15.81
CA TRP A 124 -10.59 -15.82 -16.60
C TRP A 124 -9.36 -16.65 -16.97
N LEU A 125 -8.27 -16.02 -17.43
CA LEU A 125 -7.00 -16.70 -17.72
C LEU A 125 -6.43 -17.37 -16.47
N ALA A 126 -6.46 -16.70 -15.31
CA ALA A 126 -5.98 -17.26 -14.05
C ALA A 126 -6.79 -18.50 -13.62
N ALA A 127 -8.12 -18.44 -13.75
CA ALA A 127 -9.00 -19.58 -13.46
C ALA A 127 -8.82 -20.74 -14.45
N ARG A 128 -8.65 -20.45 -15.75
CA ARG A 128 -8.32 -21.46 -16.76
C ARG A 128 -6.99 -22.14 -16.48
N ALA A 129 -5.96 -21.38 -16.12
CA ALA A 129 -4.64 -21.91 -15.75
C ALA A 129 -4.66 -22.79 -14.49
N SER A 130 -5.65 -22.58 -13.62
CA SER A 130 -5.85 -23.40 -12.43
C SER A 130 -6.45 -24.77 -12.73
N ALA A 131 -6.99 -25.01 -13.94
CA ALA A 131 -7.64 -26.26 -14.33
C ALA A 131 -8.62 -26.75 -13.25
N LEU A 132 -9.58 -25.89 -12.90
CA LEU A 132 -10.54 -26.12 -11.82
C LEU A 132 -11.58 -27.19 -12.18
N THR A 133 -12.01 -27.91 -11.15
CA THR A 133 -13.04 -28.95 -11.22
C THR A 133 -14.05 -28.76 -10.08
N LYS A 134 -15.21 -29.42 -10.17
CA LYS A 134 -16.23 -29.39 -9.11
C LYS A 134 -15.74 -29.96 -7.76
N GLY A 135 -14.70 -30.80 -7.79
CA GLY A 135 -14.11 -31.39 -6.59
C GLY A 135 -13.07 -30.50 -5.91
N ASP A 136 -12.80 -29.32 -6.46
CA ASP A 136 -11.81 -28.40 -5.89
C ASP A 136 -12.37 -27.58 -4.72
N ARG A 137 -11.48 -27.31 -3.76
CA ARG A 137 -11.64 -26.28 -2.74
C ARG A 137 -10.66 -25.16 -3.08
N VAL A 138 -11.17 -23.99 -3.43
CA VAL A 138 -10.41 -22.86 -3.97
C VAL A 138 -10.32 -21.77 -2.92
N LEU A 139 -9.08 -21.38 -2.60
CA LEU A 139 -8.80 -20.25 -1.73
C LEU A 139 -8.46 -19.01 -2.55
N GLU A 140 -9.15 -17.90 -2.27
CA GLU A 140 -8.77 -16.55 -2.69
C GLU A 140 -8.41 -15.70 -1.45
N PRO A 141 -7.11 -15.51 -1.15
CA PRO A 141 -6.65 -14.91 0.10
C PRO A 141 -6.80 -13.38 0.15
N SER A 142 -7.18 -12.75 -0.96
CA SER A 142 -7.35 -11.29 -1.10
C SER A 142 -8.43 -11.03 -2.14
N ALA A 143 -9.68 -11.33 -1.77
CA ALA A 143 -10.78 -11.54 -2.70
C ALA A 143 -11.35 -10.26 -3.33
N GLY A 144 -11.14 -9.09 -2.73
CA GLY A 144 -11.64 -7.82 -3.25
C GLY A 144 -13.14 -7.87 -3.45
N THR A 145 -13.58 -7.69 -4.70
CA THR A 145 -14.99 -7.74 -5.12
C THR A 145 -15.42 -9.08 -5.70
N GLY A 146 -14.53 -10.09 -5.73
CA GLY A 146 -14.87 -11.48 -6.07
C GLY A 146 -14.70 -11.85 -7.55
N MET A 147 -13.89 -11.12 -8.32
CA MET A 147 -13.71 -11.39 -9.75
C MET A 147 -12.99 -12.73 -10.04
N LEU A 148 -12.04 -13.18 -9.19
CA LEU A 148 -11.45 -14.51 -9.35
C LEU A 148 -12.39 -15.60 -8.79
N ALA A 149 -12.99 -15.36 -7.61
CA ALA A 149 -13.99 -16.22 -6.98
C ALA A 149 -15.13 -16.61 -7.93
N LEU A 150 -15.60 -15.67 -8.75
CA LEU A 150 -16.59 -15.89 -9.81
C LEU A 150 -16.30 -17.15 -10.65
N TRP A 151 -15.08 -17.29 -11.16
CA TRP A 151 -14.73 -18.36 -12.09
C TRP A 151 -14.59 -19.71 -11.39
N ALA A 152 -14.14 -19.69 -10.13
CA ALA A 152 -14.15 -20.87 -9.28
C ALA A 152 -15.59 -21.31 -8.96
N ALA A 153 -16.49 -20.36 -8.68
CA ALA A 153 -17.91 -20.63 -8.48
C ALA A 153 -18.56 -21.25 -9.73
N LYS A 154 -18.30 -20.68 -10.91
CA LYS A 154 -18.81 -21.21 -12.20
C LYS A 154 -18.24 -22.59 -12.53
N SER A 155 -17.07 -22.94 -12.00
CA SER A 155 -16.48 -24.28 -12.11
C SER A 155 -17.10 -25.29 -11.10
N GLY A 156 -18.01 -24.82 -10.23
CA GLY A 156 -18.66 -25.60 -9.19
C GLY A 156 -17.74 -25.96 -8.02
N ALA A 157 -16.64 -25.23 -7.83
CA ALA A 157 -15.72 -25.46 -6.73
C ALA A 157 -16.27 -24.92 -5.40
N THR A 158 -15.81 -25.50 -4.29
CA THR A 158 -16.03 -24.95 -2.95
C THR A 158 -15.11 -23.75 -2.75
N LEU A 159 -15.61 -22.65 -2.16
CA LEU A 159 -14.87 -21.39 -2.05
C LEU A 159 -14.51 -21.06 -0.60
N ASP A 160 -13.25 -20.70 -0.40
CA ASP A 160 -12.76 -20.02 0.79
C ASP A 160 -12.27 -18.62 0.37
N LEU A 161 -12.96 -17.58 0.81
CA LEU A 161 -12.68 -16.20 0.43
C LEU A 161 -12.17 -15.43 1.65
N ASN A 162 -11.14 -14.61 1.45
CA ASN A 162 -10.64 -13.71 2.47
C ASN A 162 -10.59 -12.27 1.96
N GLU A 163 -11.26 -11.36 2.66
CA GLU A 163 -11.26 -9.93 2.34
C GLU A 163 -11.20 -9.10 3.62
N ILE A 164 -10.18 -8.24 3.71
CA ILE A 164 -9.89 -7.47 4.92
C ILE A 164 -10.90 -6.32 5.13
N ALA A 165 -11.39 -5.71 4.05
CA ALA A 165 -12.36 -4.62 4.14
C ALA A 165 -13.75 -5.17 4.50
N ALA A 166 -14.28 -4.77 5.66
CA ALA A 166 -15.54 -5.28 6.18
C ALA A 166 -16.72 -5.06 5.21
N SER A 167 -16.76 -3.93 4.50
CA SER A 167 -17.79 -3.59 3.52
C SER A 167 -17.80 -4.56 2.32
N ARG A 168 -16.64 -4.79 1.69
CA ARG A 168 -16.51 -5.76 0.59
C ARG A 168 -16.74 -7.19 1.07
N ARG A 169 -16.27 -7.53 2.25
CA ARG A 169 -16.49 -8.85 2.87
C ARG A 169 -17.99 -9.15 3.05
N ALA A 170 -18.78 -8.17 3.50
CA ALA A 170 -20.23 -8.31 3.60
C ALA A 170 -20.88 -8.54 2.21
N CYS A 171 -20.40 -7.83 1.18
CA CYS A 171 -20.87 -8.03 -0.19
C CYS A 171 -20.49 -9.42 -0.74
N LEU A 172 -19.28 -9.91 -0.47
CA LEU A 172 -18.84 -11.26 -0.86
C LEU A 172 -19.70 -12.34 -0.23
N ALA A 173 -20.05 -12.20 1.06
CA ALA A 173 -20.94 -13.14 1.73
C ALA A 173 -22.34 -13.20 1.08
N ALA A 174 -22.84 -12.07 0.59
CA ALA A 174 -24.12 -12.01 -0.13
C ALA A 174 -24.01 -12.53 -1.59
N LEU A 175 -22.89 -12.25 -2.28
CA LEU A 175 -22.63 -12.72 -3.65
C LEU A 175 -22.37 -14.23 -3.72
N PHE A 176 -21.70 -14.79 -2.72
CA PHE A 176 -21.30 -16.18 -2.64
C PHE A 176 -21.77 -16.81 -1.32
N PRO A 177 -23.08 -17.06 -1.13
CA PRO A 177 -23.64 -17.47 0.16
C PRO A 177 -23.16 -18.84 0.65
N GLN A 178 -22.59 -19.66 -0.23
CA GLN A 178 -22.03 -20.98 0.09
C GLN A 178 -20.51 -20.92 0.39
N ALA A 179 -19.87 -19.75 0.22
CA ALA A 179 -18.46 -19.59 0.48
C ALA A 179 -18.19 -19.37 1.96
N MET A 180 -17.08 -19.91 2.47
CA MET A 180 -16.53 -19.46 3.74
C MET A 180 -15.87 -18.10 3.53
N VAL A 181 -16.33 -17.06 4.22
CA VAL A 181 -15.79 -15.70 4.07
C VAL A 181 -15.12 -15.25 5.36
N THR A 182 -13.84 -14.88 5.27
CA THR A 182 -13.01 -14.42 6.39
C THR A 182 -12.43 -13.03 6.10
N GLY A 183 -11.79 -12.40 7.09
CA GLY A 183 -11.08 -11.12 6.89
C GLY A 183 -9.82 -11.02 7.73
N HIS A 184 -8.96 -12.02 7.56
CA HIS A 184 -7.61 -12.11 8.09
C HIS A 184 -6.62 -11.30 7.25
N ASP A 185 -5.46 -10.98 7.81
CA ASP A 185 -4.33 -10.50 7.01
C ASP A 185 -3.88 -11.61 6.06
N GLY A 186 -3.83 -11.29 4.76
CA GLY A 186 -3.42 -12.22 3.70
C GLY A 186 -1.99 -12.75 3.84
N GLU A 187 -1.12 -12.03 4.57
CA GLU A 187 0.23 -12.50 4.90
C GLU A 187 0.23 -13.67 5.90
N LEU A 188 -0.85 -13.83 6.66
CA LEU A 188 -0.97 -14.78 7.78
C LEU A 188 -2.09 -15.81 7.57
N ILE A 189 -2.51 -16.00 6.32
CA ILE A 189 -3.60 -16.92 5.97
C ILE A 189 -3.31 -18.37 6.36
N ASP A 190 -2.06 -18.82 6.24
CA ASP A 190 -1.66 -20.15 6.69
C ASP A 190 -1.74 -20.33 8.21
N GLU A 191 -1.59 -19.27 8.98
CA GLU A 191 -1.70 -19.33 10.45
C GLU A 191 -3.14 -19.16 10.93
N LEU A 192 -3.94 -18.35 10.24
CA LEU A 192 -5.24 -17.88 10.71
C LEU A 192 -6.42 -18.68 10.19
N LEU A 193 -6.34 -19.32 9.01
CA LEU A 193 -7.44 -20.16 8.53
C LEU A 193 -7.59 -21.42 9.37
N ALA A 194 -8.83 -21.89 9.52
CA ALA A 194 -9.14 -23.11 10.25
C ALA A 194 -8.33 -24.32 9.70
N PRO A 195 -7.85 -25.24 10.55
CA PRO A 195 -6.95 -26.33 10.11
C PRO A 195 -7.53 -27.27 9.04
N ASP A 196 -8.85 -27.37 8.96
CA ASP A 196 -9.59 -28.18 7.97
C ASP A 196 -9.72 -27.48 6.60
N CYS A 197 -9.40 -26.18 6.53
CA CYS A 197 -9.25 -25.46 5.28
C CYS A 197 -7.96 -25.90 4.58
N SER A 198 -8.07 -26.88 3.67
CA SER A 198 -6.97 -27.41 2.87
C SER A 198 -7.28 -27.26 1.38
N PRO A 199 -7.00 -26.09 0.78
CA PRO A 199 -7.35 -25.80 -0.60
C PRO A 199 -6.54 -26.67 -1.57
N SER A 200 -7.21 -27.12 -2.63
CA SER A 200 -6.61 -27.84 -3.76
C SER A 200 -6.12 -26.91 -4.86
N ALA A 201 -6.66 -25.69 -4.90
CA ALA A 201 -6.20 -24.62 -5.75
C ALA A 201 -6.23 -23.27 -5.03
N VAL A 202 -5.33 -22.38 -5.42
CA VAL A 202 -5.31 -20.98 -4.97
C VAL A 202 -5.37 -20.09 -6.20
N LEU A 203 -6.29 -19.12 -6.19
CA LEU A 203 -6.36 -18.03 -7.15
C LEU A 203 -6.09 -16.73 -6.41
N MET A 204 -5.12 -15.93 -6.85
CA MET A 204 -4.82 -14.68 -6.13
C MET A 204 -4.31 -13.54 -7.00
N ASN A 205 -4.71 -12.33 -6.61
CA ASN A 205 -4.09 -11.08 -7.01
C ASN A 205 -3.80 -10.30 -5.72
N PRO A 206 -2.70 -10.60 -5.02
CA PRO A 206 -2.40 -9.94 -3.75
C PRO A 206 -2.08 -8.47 -3.96
N PRO A 207 -2.20 -7.62 -2.93
CA PRO A 207 -1.63 -6.28 -2.99
C PRO A 207 -0.12 -6.38 -3.24
N PHE A 208 0.38 -5.69 -4.27
CA PHE A 208 1.77 -5.87 -4.72
C PHE A 208 2.78 -5.27 -3.76
N SER A 209 2.43 -4.13 -3.18
CA SER A 209 3.34 -3.42 -2.29
C SER A 209 2.67 -2.78 -1.08
N TRP A 210 1.56 -3.31 -0.58
CA TRP A 210 0.90 -2.78 0.63
C TRP A 210 0.31 -3.89 1.51
N SER A 211 0.59 -3.90 2.81
CA SER A 211 0.03 -4.84 3.81
C SER A 211 -0.58 -4.09 5.01
N ALA A 212 -1.55 -4.71 5.70
CA ALA A 212 -2.20 -4.11 6.86
C ALA A 212 -1.26 -3.99 8.07
N GLU A 213 -0.36 -4.95 8.28
CA GLU A 213 0.63 -4.90 9.36
C GLU A 213 1.84 -4.00 9.07
N ARG A 214 2.28 -3.86 7.82
CA ARG A 214 3.58 -3.25 7.47
C ARG A 214 3.52 -2.07 6.51
N GLY A 215 2.33 -1.69 6.04
CA GLY A 215 2.15 -0.61 5.06
C GLY A 215 2.82 -0.94 3.73
N HIS A 216 3.44 0.05 3.08
CA HIS A 216 4.06 -0.13 1.77
C HIS A 216 5.34 -0.98 1.81
N ASP A 217 5.34 -2.16 1.20
CA ASP A 217 6.50 -3.04 1.12
C ASP A 217 6.48 -3.84 -0.19
N GLY A 218 7.50 -3.67 -1.05
CA GLY A 218 7.61 -4.41 -2.32
C GLY A 218 7.68 -5.95 -2.19
N ARG A 219 7.69 -6.47 -0.95
CA ARG A 219 7.62 -7.90 -0.63
C ARG A 219 6.25 -8.36 -0.14
N THR A 220 5.25 -7.48 -0.01
CA THR A 220 3.91 -7.88 0.46
C THR A 220 3.31 -8.98 -0.40
N GLY A 221 3.26 -8.77 -1.73
CA GLY A 221 2.75 -9.81 -2.63
C GLY A 221 3.48 -11.14 -2.45
N ALA A 222 4.79 -11.12 -2.21
CA ALA A 222 5.59 -12.33 -1.97
C ALA A 222 5.25 -13.02 -0.63
N ARG A 223 4.86 -12.28 0.41
CA ARG A 223 4.43 -12.87 1.69
C ARG A 223 3.05 -13.47 1.60
N HIS A 224 2.09 -12.78 0.97
CA HIS A 224 0.78 -13.35 0.66
C HIS A 224 0.92 -14.65 -0.14
N LEU A 225 1.73 -14.62 -1.20
CA LEU A 225 1.99 -15.79 -2.05
C LEU A 225 2.58 -16.96 -1.25
N ARG A 226 3.52 -16.67 -0.34
CA ARG A 226 4.14 -17.68 0.53
C ARG A 226 3.14 -18.30 1.50
N SER A 227 2.33 -17.48 2.16
CA SER A 227 1.31 -17.92 3.10
C SER A 227 0.26 -18.79 2.39
N ALA A 228 -0.25 -18.32 1.26
CA ALA A 228 -1.21 -19.10 0.45
C ALA A 228 -0.61 -20.42 -0.07
N PHE A 229 0.67 -20.43 -0.49
CA PHE A 229 1.35 -21.66 -0.89
C PHE A 229 1.59 -22.63 0.28
N ALA A 230 1.90 -22.12 1.47
CA ALA A 230 2.05 -22.94 2.67
C ALA A 230 0.74 -23.67 2.99
N ARG A 231 -0.39 -22.94 2.88
CA ARG A 231 -1.74 -23.46 3.10
C ARG A 231 -2.24 -24.42 2.01
N LEU A 232 -1.76 -24.28 0.77
CA LEU A 232 -2.10 -25.17 -0.35
C LEU A 232 -1.73 -26.63 -0.03
N ARG A 233 -2.61 -27.58 -0.34
CA ARG A 233 -2.31 -28.99 -0.11
C ARG A 233 -1.22 -29.52 -1.07
N PRO A 234 -0.46 -30.57 -0.70
CA PRO A 234 0.43 -31.27 -1.63
C PRO A 234 -0.31 -31.71 -2.91
N GLY A 235 0.31 -31.54 -4.07
CA GLY A 235 -0.32 -31.77 -5.38
C GLY A 235 -1.28 -30.66 -5.83
N GLY A 236 -1.51 -29.63 -5.00
CA GLY A 236 -2.32 -28.47 -5.36
C GLY A 236 -1.62 -27.53 -6.35
N ARG A 237 -2.43 -26.67 -7.00
CA ARG A 237 -1.95 -25.65 -7.95
C ARG A 237 -2.28 -24.24 -7.46
N LEU A 238 -1.29 -23.35 -7.51
CA LEU A 238 -1.46 -21.94 -7.21
C LEU A 238 -1.30 -21.14 -8.50
N VAL A 239 -2.24 -20.21 -8.73
CA VAL A 239 -2.14 -19.22 -9.80
C VAL A 239 -2.19 -17.82 -9.20
N ALA A 240 -1.17 -17.02 -9.51
CA ALA A 240 -1.02 -15.68 -8.95
C ALA A 240 -0.77 -14.64 -10.03
N ILE A 241 -1.39 -13.48 -9.87
CA ILE A 241 -1.07 -12.26 -10.60
C ILE A 241 -0.11 -11.46 -9.72
N MET A 242 1.10 -11.20 -10.21
CA MET A 242 2.18 -10.58 -9.45
C MET A 242 2.74 -9.37 -10.21
N PRO A 243 3.48 -8.44 -9.57
CA PRO A 243 4.08 -7.32 -10.30
C PRO A 243 5.26 -7.77 -11.18
N GLU A 244 5.61 -7.01 -12.22
CA GLU A 244 6.74 -7.29 -13.13
C GLU A 244 8.07 -7.54 -12.39
N TRP A 245 8.32 -6.78 -11.32
CA TRP A 245 9.53 -6.86 -10.50
C TRP A 245 9.56 -8.06 -9.53
N PHE A 246 8.53 -8.91 -9.50
CA PHE A 246 8.54 -10.12 -8.69
C PHE A 246 9.50 -11.17 -9.26
N ASP A 247 10.49 -11.56 -8.45
CA ASP A 247 11.49 -12.56 -8.79
C ASP A 247 11.04 -13.97 -8.37
N LEU A 248 10.46 -14.71 -9.33
CA LEU A 248 10.00 -16.08 -9.13
C LEU A 248 11.15 -17.05 -8.78
N HIS A 249 12.32 -16.91 -9.41
CA HIS A 249 13.45 -17.80 -9.16
C HIS A 249 13.93 -17.67 -7.72
N ARG A 250 14.10 -16.43 -7.23
CA ARG A 250 14.46 -16.16 -5.84
C ARG A 250 13.38 -16.56 -4.86
N PHE A 251 12.10 -16.47 -5.25
CA PHE A 251 10.99 -16.94 -4.44
C PHE A 251 11.06 -18.46 -4.25
N VAL A 252 11.12 -19.22 -5.35
CA VAL A 252 11.17 -20.69 -5.36
C VAL A 252 12.39 -21.20 -4.60
N ALA A 253 13.57 -20.59 -4.79
CA ALA A 253 14.79 -20.97 -4.09
C ALA A 253 14.70 -20.86 -2.55
N LYS A 254 13.73 -20.11 -2.02
CA LYS A 254 13.50 -19.95 -0.58
C LYS A 254 12.35 -20.80 -0.05
N MET A 255 11.63 -21.50 -0.91
CA MET A 255 10.52 -22.36 -0.51
C MET A 255 11.05 -23.67 0.09
N ARG A 256 10.27 -24.26 0.99
CA ARG A 256 10.54 -25.56 1.58
C ARG A 256 9.52 -26.57 1.05
N GLY A 257 9.98 -27.76 0.72
CA GLY A 257 9.14 -28.82 0.16
C GLY A 257 8.98 -28.70 -1.36
N PRO A 258 8.12 -29.56 -1.95
CA PRO A 258 8.00 -29.69 -3.39
C PRO A 258 7.36 -28.44 -4.00
N VAL A 259 8.02 -27.87 -5.01
CA VAL A 259 7.60 -26.65 -5.69
C VAL A 259 8.06 -26.67 -7.14
N THR A 260 7.12 -26.66 -8.08
CA THR A 260 7.44 -26.59 -9.52
C THR A 260 6.73 -25.41 -10.16
N PRO A 261 7.45 -24.35 -10.58
CA PRO A 261 6.85 -23.29 -11.39
C PRO A 261 6.61 -23.80 -12.82
N LEU A 262 5.39 -23.63 -13.31
CA LEU A 262 4.96 -24.09 -14.63
C LEU A 262 4.82 -22.95 -15.65
N LEU A 263 4.38 -21.79 -15.19
CA LEU A 263 4.14 -20.62 -16.03
C LEU A 263 4.69 -19.36 -15.36
N ASN A 264 5.32 -18.50 -16.14
CA ASN A 264 5.77 -17.18 -15.72
C ASN A 264 5.73 -16.21 -16.92
N VAL A 265 4.53 -15.72 -17.24
CA VAL A 265 4.28 -14.85 -18.40
C VAL A 265 4.13 -13.41 -17.94
N THR A 266 4.87 -12.49 -18.55
CA THR A 266 4.73 -11.04 -18.34
C THR A 266 3.67 -10.48 -19.29
N ILE A 267 2.68 -9.78 -18.76
CA ILE A 267 1.53 -9.25 -19.47
C ILE A 267 1.58 -7.72 -19.47
N ASP A 268 1.75 -7.14 -20.65
CA ASP A 268 1.85 -5.68 -20.80
C ASP A 268 0.46 -5.03 -20.84
N GLY A 269 0.25 -4.04 -19.96
CA GLY A 269 -0.93 -3.19 -19.97
C GLY A 269 -2.27 -3.90 -19.68
N GLY A 270 -2.23 -5.07 -19.01
CA GLY A 270 -3.43 -5.85 -18.66
C GLY A 270 -4.41 -5.10 -17.74
N PHE A 271 -3.93 -4.14 -16.96
CA PHE A 271 -4.71 -3.34 -16.01
C PHE A 271 -5.02 -1.91 -16.50
N ARG A 272 -4.75 -1.58 -17.78
CA ARG A 272 -4.87 -0.19 -18.29
C ARG A 272 -6.25 0.43 -18.03
N LYS A 273 -7.34 -0.33 -18.22
CA LYS A 273 -8.71 0.15 -17.95
C LYS A 273 -9.12 0.10 -16.47
N SER A 274 -8.47 -0.76 -15.68
CA SER A 274 -8.48 -0.68 -14.22
C SER A 274 -7.54 0.43 -13.71
N GLY A 275 -6.98 1.23 -14.63
CA GLY A 275 -6.26 2.50 -14.47
C GLY A 275 -4.75 2.41 -14.20
N THR A 276 -4.09 1.26 -14.39
CA THR A 276 -2.62 1.17 -14.25
C THR A 276 -1.96 0.52 -15.47
N GLY A 277 -0.86 1.12 -15.92
CA GLY A 277 -0.05 0.62 -17.04
C GLY A 277 1.06 -0.35 -16.61
N ILE A 278 1.16 -0.68 -15.31
CA ILE A 278 2.18 -1.58 -14.78
C ILE A 278 2.02 -2.96 -15.43
N ALA A 279 3.12 -3.48 -15.99
CA ALA A 279 3.15 -4.84 -16.46
C ALA A 279 3.02 -5.81 -15.28
N THR A 280 2.24 -6.87 -15.46
CA THR A 280 2.03 -7.88 -14.42
C THR A 280 2.53 -9.23 -14.89
N ARG A 281 2.71 -10.17 -13.98
CA ARG A 281 3.10 -11.54 -14.26
C ARG A 281 1.94 -12.47 -13.92
N LEU A 282 1.59 -13.38 -14.82
CA LEU A 282 0.74 -14.51 -14.51
C LEU A 282 1.65 -15.71 -14.19
N LEU A 283 1.56 -16.19 -12.95
CA LEU A 283 2.36 -17.28 -12.43
C LEU A 283 1.49 -18.50 -12.20
N VAL A 284 2.00 -19.68 -12.55
CA VAL A 284 1.40 -20.97 -12.19
C VAL A 284 2.46 -21.81 -11.49
N ILE A 285 2.15 -22.29 -10.29
CA ILE A 285 3.07 -23.06 -9.44
C ILE A 285 2.34 -24.27 -8.88
N ASP A 286 2.90 -25.47 -9.08
CA ASP A 286 2.41 -26.69 -8.44
C ASP A 286 3.20 -26.97 -7.16
N LYS A 287 2.50 -27.43 -6.12
CA LYS A 287 3.11 -27.94 -4.88
C LYS A 287 3.41 -29.43 -5.02
N ALA A 288 4.23 -29.74 -6.02
CA ALA A 288 4.66 -31.07 -6.41
C ALA A 288 6.05 -30.95 -7.07
N ASP A 289 6.82 -32.04 -7.05
CA ASP A 289 8.07 -32.13 -7.80
C ASP A 289 7.74 -32.69 -9.18
N ARG A 290 7.88 -31.86 -10.22
CA ARG A 290 7.64 -32.25 -11.61
C ARG A 290 8.86 -31.94 -12.45
N ASP A 291 9.18 -32.85 -13.36
CA ASP A 291 10.22 -32.66 -14.38
C ASP A 291 9.60 -32.04 -15.64
N VAL A 292 9.27 -30.76 -15.54
CA VAL A 292 8.67 -29.97 -16.65
C VAL A 292 9.33 -28.60 -16.73
N PRO A 293 9.67 -28.11 -17.94
CA PRO A 293 10.23 -26.78 -18.10
C PRO A 293 9.19 -25.71 -17.80
N ILE A 294 9.66 -24.58 -17.24
CA ILE A 294 8.82 -23.40 -17.03
C ILE A 294 8.53 -22.69 -18.35
N ALA A 295 7.26 -22.47 -18.67
CA ALA A 295 6.86 -21.63 -19.80
C ALA A 295 7.03 -20.15 -19.43
N THR A 296 7.82 -19.42 -20.22
CA THR A 296 8.09 -17.98 -20.02
C THR A 296 7.82 -17.23 -21.31
N ALA A 297 7.16 -16.06 -21.21
CA ALA A 297 6.90 -15.18 -22.34
C ALA A 297 6.67 -13.74 -21.84
N ARG A 298 6.69 -12.78 -22.77
CA ARG A 298 6.19 -11.42 -22.56
C ARG A 298 5.27 -11.07 -23.74
N THR A 299 3.99 -10.88 -23.46
CA THR A 299 2.98 -10.62 -24.50
C THR A 299 1.78 -9.88 -23.92
N SER A 300 1.05 -9.16 -24.75
CA SER A 300 -0.27 -8.63 -24.42
C SER A 300 -1.41 -9.33 -25.17
N ASP A 301 -1.08 -10.34 -25.98
CA ASP A 301 -2.05 -11.07 -26.79
C ASP A 301 -2.80 -12.11 -25.95
N PHE A 302 -4.13 -12.01 -25.94
CA PHE A 302 -4.99 -12.86 -25.12
C PHE A 302 -4.95 -14.32 -25.58
N ALA A 303 -4.90 -14.56 -26.90
CA ALA A 303 -4.88 -15.91 -27.46
C ALA A 303 -3.53 -16.58 -27.19
N GLU A 304 -2.42 -15.86 -27.34
CA GLU A 304 -1.07 -16.39 -27.04
C GLU A 304 -0.94 -16.81 -25.57
N ILE A 305 -1.46 -16.00 -24.63
CA ILE A 305 -1.44 -16.36 -23.20
C ILE A 305 -2.30 -17.61 -22.95
N ALA A 306 -3.47 -17.71 -23.59
CA ALA A 306 -4.35 -18.87 -23.47
C ALA A 306 -3.72 -20.15 -24.04
N GLU A 307 -2.98 -20.07 -25.15
CA GLU A 307 -2.24 -21.19 -25.73
C GLU A 307 -1.14 -21.69 -24.77
N LEU A 308 -0.38 -20.77 -24.16
CA LEU A 308 0.61 -21.12 -23.14
C LEU A 308 -0.03 -21.80 -21.92
N ILE A 309 -1.23 -21.36 -21.53
CA ILE A 309 -2.01 -21.96 -20.44
C ILE A 309 -2.52 -23.35 -20.82
N ASP A 310 -3.04 -23.53 -22.03
CA ASP A 310 -3.59 -24.80 -22.50
C ASP A 310 -2.50 -25.87 -22.71
N ALA A 311 -1.25 -25.44 -22.93
CA ALA A 311 -0.08 -26.31 -22.99
C ALA A 311 0.43 -26.77 -21.60
N LEU A 312 -0.11 -26.25 -20.49
CA LEU A 312 0.32 -26.63 -19.15
C LEU A 312 -0.04 -28.10 -18.85
N PRO A 313 0.82 -28.82 -18.11
CA PRO A 313 0.52 -30.18 -17.73
C PRO A 313 -0.73 -30.24 -16.86
N ALA A 314 -1.50 -31.33 -17.03
CA ALA A 314 -2.67 -31.61 -16.19
C ALA A 314 -2.27 -31.64 -14.71
N ARG A 315 -3.20 -31.19 -13.85
CA ARG A 315 -3.05 -31.33 -12.40
C ARG A 315 -2.98 -32.81 -12.05
N GLU A 316 -2.12 -33.15 -11.10
CA GLU A 316 -2.05 -34.53 -10.61
C GLU A 316 -3.42 -34.91 -10.08
N SER A 317 -3.91 -36.09 -10.45
CA SER A 317 -5.15 -36.60 -9.87
C SER A 317 -4.93 -36.76 -8.38
N LEU A 318 -5.66 -35.97 -7.60
CA LEU A 318 -5.59 -35.97 -6.14
C LEU A 318 -6.30 -37.24 -5.67
N ASN A 319 -5.63 -38.39 -5.83
CA ASN A 319 -6.11 -39.67 -5.36
C ASN A 319 -6.23 -39.57 -3.84
N SER A 320 -7.46 -39.73 -3.37
CA SER A 320 -7.85 -39.68 -1.97
C SER A 320 -7.24 -40.84 -1.20
N SER A 321 -6.00 -40.68 -0.75
CA SER A 321 -5.44 -41.32 0.45
C SER A 321 -3.97 -40.96 0.59
N LEU A 322 -3.68 -39.91 1.36
CA LEU A 322 -2.38 -39.77 2.01
C LEU A 322 -2.61 -39.42 3.49
N PRO A 323 -1.73 -39.93 4.37
CA PRO A 323 -2.05 -40.16 5.77
C PRO A 323 -2.32 -38.84 6.48
N VAL A 324 -3.29 -38.87 7.40
CA VAL A 324 -3.43 -37.87 8.45
C VAL A 324 -2.07 -37.77 9.13
N ILE A 325 -1.30 -36.72 8.83
CA ILE A 325 -0.12 -36.38 9.62
C ILE A 325 -0.67 -36.05 11.01
N PRO A 326 -0.31 -36.79 12.06
CA PRO A 326 -0.85 -36.51 13.38
C PRO A 326 -0.47 -35.08 13.73
N VAL A 327 -1.47 -34.29 14.08
CA VAL A 327 -1.30 -32.98 14.70
C VAL A 327 -0.26 -33.14 15.79
N ARG A 328 0.90 -32.48 15.64
CA ARG A 328 1.86 -32.39 16.71
C ARG A 328 1.16 -31.66 17.85
N GLN A 329 0.69 -32.41 18.85
CA GLN A 329 0.44 -31.84 20.16
C GLN A 329 1.74 -31.15 20.56
N ILE A 330 1.69 -29.83 20.68
CA ILE A 330 2.74 -29.08 21.35
C ILE A 330 2.66 -29.54 22.81
N GLY A 331 3.43 -30.58 23.13
CA GLY A 331 3.66 -30.97 24.50
C GLY A 331 4.18 -29.75 25.26
N ALA A 332 3.63 -29.54 26.46
CA ALA A 332 4.03 -28.45 27.34
C ALA A 332 5.56 -28.28 27.32
N LEU A 333 6.02 -27.13 26.84
CA LEU A 333 7.43 -26.78 26.78
C LEU A 333 8.00 -26.89 28.20
N ARG A 334 8.84 -27.89 28.44
CA ARG A 334 9.73 -27.89 29.60
C ARG A 334 10.63 -26.68 29.46
N LEU A 335 10.52 -25.78 30.44
CA LEU A 335 11.40 -24.63 30.63
C LEU A 335 12.86 -25.11 30.63
N ILE A 336 13.58 -24.81 29.54
CA ILE A 336 15.03 -24.84 29.53
C ILE A 336 15.49 -23.61 30.32
N PRO A 337 16.44 -23.72 31.27
CA PRO A 337 16.90 -22.57 32.02
C PRO A 337 17.48 -21.54 31.05
N GLN A 338 17.00 -20.31 31.13
CA GLN A 338 17.54 -19.18 30.41
C GLN A 338 19.04 -19.04 30.72
N VAL A 339 19.88 -19.26 29.71
CA VAL A 339 21.26 -18.76 29.76
C VAL A 339 21.15 -17.24 29.76
N ARG A 340 21.48 -16.63 30.91
CA ARG A 340 21.61 -15.17 31.05
C ARG A 340 22.56 -14.67 29.96
N ARG A 341 22.01 -14.04 28.92
CA ARG A 341 22.79 -13.16 28.04
C ARG A 341 23.16 -11.95 28.87
N LEU A 342 24.44 -11.80 29.17
CA LEU A 342 24.98 -10.55 29.72
C LEU A 342 24.68 -9.42 28.72
N PRO A 343 24.29 -8.22 29.19
CA PRO A 343 24.10 -7.08 28.31
C PRO A 343 25.44 -6.74 27.66
N LEU A 344 25.49 -6.73 26.33
CA LEU A 344 26.58 -6.09 25.60
C LEU A 344 26.58 -4.61 25.99
N ALA A 345 27.71 -4.15 26.55
CA ALA A 345 27.91 -2.73 26.80
C ALA A 345 27.76 -1.96 25.48
N PRO A 346 27.08 -0.79 25.48
CA PRO A 346 26.97 0.03 24.28
C PRO A 346 28.36 0.44 23.80
N PRO A 347 28.66 0.36 22.50
CA PRO A 347 29.91 0.87 21.99
C PRO A 347 29.98 2.37 22.27
N VAL A 348 31.09 2.81 22.85
CA VAL A 348 31.42 4.24 22.97
C VAL A 348 31.53 4.80 21.55
N ARG A 349 30.61 5.69 21.18
CA ARG A 349 30.58 6.34 19.86
C ARG A 349 31.72 7.35 19.76
N SER A 350 32.69 7.10 18.89
CA SER A 350 33.53 8.15 18.31
C SER A 350 32.98 8.46 16.90
N ALA A 351 32.09 9.45 16.79
CA ALA A 351 31.75 9.99 15.48
C ALA A 351 32.99 10.72 14.93
N PRO A 352 33.32 10.61 13.63
CA PRO A 352 34.19 11.59 13.01
C PRO A 352 33.45 12.93 13.09
N THR A 353 33.91 13.81 13.97
CA THR A 353 33.44 15.19 14.04
C THR A 353 33.88 15.89 12.77
N SER A 354 33.07 15.79 11.71
CA SER A 354 33.15 16.77 10.64
C SER A 354 32.82 18.11 11.28
N GLU A 355 33.76 19.05 11.21
CA GLU A 355 33.57 20.41 11.72
C GLU A 355 32.33 21.02 11.07
N ALA A 356 31.45 21.63 11.87
CA ALA A 356 30.25 22.29 11.38
C ALA A 356 30.65 23.61 10.72
N ALA A 357 30.13 23.86 9.52
CA ALA A 357 30.38 25.08 8.76
C ALA A 357 29.05 25.80 8.47
N PRO A 358 29.05 27.15 8.43
CA PRO A 358 27.89 27.91 8.02
C PRO A 358 27.57 27.66 6.53
N VAL A 359 26.28 27.57 6.20
CA VAL A 359 25.79 27.62 4.82
C VAL A 359 25.74 29.10 4.43
N CYS A 360 26.88 29.64 3.99
CA CYS A 360 26.96 31.03 3.54
C CYS A 360 26.18 31.23 2.23
N TYR A 361 25.39 32.30 2.17
CA TYR A 361 24.68 32.73 0.98
C TYR A 361 24.68 34.26 0.89
N GLU A 362 24.55 34.78 -0.34
CA GLU A 362 24.27 36.18 -0.58
C GLU A 362 22.75 36.37 -0.69
N ALA A 363 22.20 37.28 0.13
CA ALA A 363 20.80 37.62 0.09
C ALA A 363 20.55 38.73 -0.95
N LEU A 364 19.62 38.51 -1.87
CA LEU A 364 19.34 39.43 -2.97
C LEU A 364 18.24 40.45 -2.59
N PRO A 365 18.52 41.76 -2.61
CA PRO A 365 17.51 42.80 -2.37
C PRO A 365 16.47 42.87 -3.50
N GLU A 366 16.87 42.55 -4.72
CA GLU A 366 15.98 42.35 -5.87
C GLU A 366 15.89 40.86 -6.22
N PRO A 367 14.70 40.33 -6.55
CA PRO A 367 14.56 38.91 -6.87
C PRO A 367 15.41 38.51 -8.09
N ALA A 368 15.95 37.28 -8.06
CA ALA A 368 16.68 36.72 -9.19
C ALA A 368 15.81 36.73 -10.48
N PRO A 369 16.41 37.01 -11.66
CA PRO A 369 15.67 37.20 -12.91
C PRO A 369 14.92 35.94 -13.34
N ILE A 370 13.68 36.09 -13.84
CA ILE A 370 12.83 34.97 -14.28
C ILE A 370 13.33 34.37 -15.60
N ASP A 371 13.56 33.06 -15.60
CA ASP A 371 13.90 32.29 -16.81
C ASP A 371 12.72 32.18 -17.78
N GLU A 372 13.01 31.78 -19.02
CA GLU A 372 12.01 31.67 -20.07
C GLU A 372 10.87 30.70 -19.68
N GLN A 373 9.64 31.17 -19.86
CA GLN A 373 8.44 30.38 -19.59
C GLN A 373 8.27 29.25 -20.61
N VAL A 374 8.05 28.03 -20.11
CA VAL A 374 7.74 26.86 -20.92
C VAL A 374 6.33 26.39 -20.60
N GLY A 375 5.38 26.72 -21.48
CA GLY A 375 3.96 26.41 -21.26
C GLY A 375 3.39 27.16 -20.06
N HIS A 376 2.91 26.45 -19.05
CA HIS A 376 2.36 27.03 -17.80
C HIS A 376 3.36 27.08 -16.64
N TYR A 377 4.63 26.74 -16.90
CA TYR A 377 5.65 26.56 -15.88
C TYR A 377 6.88 27.42 -16.11
N LEU A 378 7.55 27.76 -15.01
CA LEU A 378 8.86 28.40 -14.98
C LEU A 378 9.89 27.41 -14.42
N PRO A 379 11.12 27.36 -14.95
CA PRO A 379 12.22 26.69 -14.28
C PRO A 379 12.40 27.26 -12.86
N TYR A 380 12.41 26.37 -11.88
CA TYR A 380 12.53 26.77 -10.48
C TYR A 380 13.96 27.21 -10.17
N ARG A 381 14.09 28.29 -9.41
CA ARG A 381 15.36 28.76 -8.86
C ARG A 381 15.14 29.48 -7.53
N PRO A 382 16.15 29.51 -6.65
CA PRO A 382 16.12 30.39 -5.50
C PRO A 382 15.94 31.86 -5.90
N SER A 383 14.90 32.50 -5.37
CA SER A 383 14.54 33.87 -5.78
C SER A 383 15.30 34.95 -5.01
N ARG A 384 15.77 34.64 -3.79
CA ARG A 384 16.38 35.59 -2.86
C ARG A 384 17.76 35.22 -2.36
N VAL A 385 18.27 34.04 -2.69
CA VAL A 385 19.53 33.56 -2.15
C VAL A 385 20.43 33.03 -3.25
N VAL A 386 21.71 33.40 -3.22
CA VAL A 386 22.76 32.81 -4.03
C VAL A 386 23.69 32.04 -3.10
N ILE A 387 23.73 30.73 -3.25
CA ILE A 387 24.52 29.84 -2.40
C ILE A 387 25.78 29.45 -3.16
N ALA A 388 26.94 29.90 -2.68
CA ALA A 388 28.22 29.59 -3.29
C ALA A 388 28.46 28.06 -3.32
N ASP A 389 29.03 27.57 -4.42
CA ASP A 389 29.36 26.16 -4.65
C ASP A 389 28.19 25.16 -4.60
N ALA A 390 26.94 25.65 -4.55
CA ALA A 390 25.77 24.78 -4.57
C ALA A 390 25.54 24.20 -5.97
N ALA A 391 25.43 22.88 -6.04
CA ALA A 391 25.09 22.19 -7.28
C ALA A 391 23.64 22.49 -7.71
N THR A 392 23.41 22.50 -9.02
CA THR A 392 22.05 22.49 -9.59
C THR A 392 21.32 21.23 -9.12
N HIS A 393 20.00 21.34 -8.95
CA HIS A 393 19.19 20.18 -8.57
C HIS A 393 19.23 19.12 -9.70
N PRO A 394 19.39 17.82 -9.39
CA PRO A 394 19.57 16.75 -10.41
C PRO A 394 18.34 16.53 -11.28
N THR A 395 17.15 16.83 -10.76
CA THR A 395 15.90 16.89 -11.53
C THR A 395 15.62 18.34 -11.91
N ALA A 396 15.20 18.59 -13.15
CA ALA A 396 14.71 19.90 -13.59
C ALA A 396 13.43 20.25 -12.82
N LEU A 397 13.57 21.11 -11.80
CA LEU A 397 12.45 21.57 -10.99
C LEU A 397 11.72 22.69 -11.73
N VAL A 398 10.40 22.72 -11.55
CA VAL A 398 9.53 23.75 -12.13
C VAL A 398 8.53 24.24 -11.10
N GLU A 399 8.10 25.47 -11.27
CA GLU A 399 7.01 26.07 -10.51
C GLU A 399 5.97 26.69 -11.45
N SER A 400 4.75 26.92 -10.94
CA SER A 400 3.74 27.61 -11.73
C SER A 400 4.13 29.08 -11.94
N VAL A 401 3.70 29.68 -13.05
CA VAL A 401 3.94 31.12 -13.31
C VAL A 401 3.41 32.00 -12.16
N ALA A 402 2.28 31.63 -11.57
CA ALA A 402 1.71 32.34 -10.43
C ALA A 402 2.63 32.30 -9.20
N MET A 403 3.21 31.14 -8.87
CA MET A 403 4.16 31.02 -7.77
C MET A 403 5.46 31.79 -8.04
N GLY A 404 6.06 31.62 -9.23
CA GLY A 404 7.32 32.28 -9.58
C GLY A 404 7.23 33.80 -9.71
N SER A 405 6.01 34.36 -9.80
CA SER A 405 5.77 35.81 -9.76
C SER A 405 5.89 36.43 -8.36
N ILE A 406 5.91 35.61 -7.31
CA ILE A 406 6.01 36.06 -5.92
C ILE A 406 7.39 35.69 -5.40
N ALA A 407 8.20 36.69 -5.06
CA ALA A 407 9.49 36.45 -4.46
C ALA A 407 9.36 35.99 -3.00
N ALA A 408 10.23 35.07 -2.59
CA ALA A 408 10.36 34.69 -1.19
C ALA A 408 10.79 35.91 -0.33
N PRO A 409 10.57 35.89 0.99
CA PRO A 409 11.08 36.94 1.88
C PRO A 409 12.62 36.89 1.93
N ILE A 410 13.28 38.00 2.26
CA ILE A 410 14.74 38.01 2.44
C ILE A 410 15.08 37.25 3.73
N PRO A 411 15.86 36.16 3.71
CA PRO A 411 16.23 35.44 4.91
C PRO A 411 17.41 36.11 5.62
N GLU A 412 17.47 35.95 6.94
CA GLU A 412 18.54 36.49 7.81
C GLU A 412 19.31 35.37 8.52
N ALA A 413 18.67 34.23 8.77
CA ALA A 413 19.29 33.11 9.47
C ALA A 413 20.35 32.40 8.59
N VAL A 414 21.46 32.02 9.22
CA VAL A 414 22.53 31.22 8.60
C VAL A 414 22.56 29.84 9.28
N PRO A 415 22.08 28.77 8.61
CA PRO A 415 22.14 27.41 9.13
C PRO A 415 23.57 26.85 9.08
N GLN A 416 23.81 25.78 9.82
CA GLN A 416 25.09 25.06 9.84
C GLN A 416 24.91 23.63 9.33
N VAL A 417 25.91 23.13 8.62
CA VAL A 417 25.98 21.74 8.13
C VAL A 417 27.42 21.24 8.23
N PRO A 418 27.69 19.93 8.14
CA PRO A 418 29.06 19.43 8.04
C PRO A 418 29.87 20.12 6.93
N ALA A 419 31.11 20.48 7.22
CA ALA A 419 31.99 21.16 6.28
C ALA A 419 32.08 20.46 4.91
N GLY A 420 31.96 21.25 3.84
CA GLY A 420 32.04 20.78 2.46
C GLY A 420 30.78 20.05 1.94
N LEU A 421 29.70 19.96 2.72
CA LEU A 421 28.46 19.28 2.29
C LEU A 421 27.84 19.94 1.04
N ILE A 422 27.78 21.28 1.00
CA ILE A 422 27.26 22.05 -0.14
C ILE A 422 28.15 21.88 -1.37
N ALA A 423 29.46 22.10 -1.23
CA ALA A 423 30.43 21.97 -2.32
C ALA A 423 30.51 20.55 -2.92
N LYS A 424 30.18 19.52 -2.13
CA LYS A 424 30.06 18.12 -2.61
C LYS A 424 28.75 17.84 -3.35
N GLY A 425 27.82 18.80 -3.41
CA GLY A 425 26.52 18.65 -4.05
C GLY A 425 25.56 17.71 -3.33
N LEU A 426 25.75 17.47 -2.02
CA LEU A 426 24.86 16.59 -1.23
C LEU A 426 23.50 17.22 -0.95
N LEU A 427 23.44 18.55 -0.98
CA LEU A 427 22.24 19.36 -1.10
C LEU A 427 22.38 20.23 -2.36
N SER A 428 21.33 20.28 -3.16
CA SER A 428 21.25 21.25 -4.25
C SER A 428 20.90 22.65 -3.74
N ALA A 429 21.04 23.67 -4.59
CA ALA A 429 20.64 25.04 -4.26
C ALA A 429 19.18 25.14 -3.77
N ALA A 430 18.24 24.45 -4.43
CA ALA A 430 16.83 24.40 -4.04
C ALA A 430 16.62 23.77 -2.64
N GLN A 431 17.31 22.66 -2.36
CA GLN A 431 17.19 21.98 -1.06
C GLN A 431 17.85 22.76 0.07
N ALA A 432 18.95 23.46 -0.22
CA ALA A 432 19.62 24.34 0.72
C ALA A 432 18.83 25.63 0.99
N GLU A 433 18.12 26.17 0.00
CA GLU A 433 17.17 27.27 0.20
C GLU A 433 16.07 26.90 1.20
N THR A 434 15.52 25.68 1.11
CA THR A 434 14.56 25.15 2.10
C THR A 434 15.14 25.17 3.52
N LEU A 435 16.39 24.73 3.69
CA LEU A 435 17.09 24.74 4.98
C LEU A 435 17.22 26.17 5.53
N ILE A 436 17.62 27.13 4.67
CA ILE A 436 17.75 28.54 5.04
C ILE A 436 16.42 29.10 5.53
N TYR A 437 15.33 28.89 4.79
CA TYR A 437 14.02 29.39 5.20
C TYR A 437 13.44 28.69 6.42
N ALA A 438 13.65 27.39 6.56
CA ALA A 438 13.28 26.67 7.77
C ALA A 438 14.05 27.21 8.99
N ALA A 439 15.36 27.43 8.87
CA ALA A 439 16.16 28.05 9.93
C ALA A 439 15.67 29.48 10.24
N ASN A 440 15.28 30.26 9.23
CA ASN A 440 14.76 31.62 9.39
C ASN A 440 13.39 31.67 10.07
N ALA A 441 12.52 30.69 9.80
CA ALA A 441 11.28 30.49 10.55
C ALA A 441 11.58 30.09 12.00
N HIS A 442 12.42 29.08 12.18
CA HIS A 442 12.83 28.56 13.49
C HIS A 442 13.71 29.53 14.30
N ALA A 443 14.04 30.72 13.81
CA ALA A 443 14.73 31.76 14.58
C ALA A 443 13.76 32.67 15.34
N ARG A 444 12.45 32.56 15.08
CA ARG A 444 11.42 33.52 15.54
C ARG A 444 10.23 32.76 16.13
N ASP A 445 9.59 33.35 17.13
CA ASP A 445 8.34 32.82 17.69
C ASP A 445 7.13 33.42 16.97
N ILE A 446 6.00 32.71 17.01
CA ILE A 446 4.69 33.24 16.60
C ILE A 446 4.39 34.44 17.49
N ALA A 447 3.92 35.54 16.89
CA ALA A 447 3.66 36.77 17.64
C ALA A 447 2.57 36.56 18.70
N GLY A 448 2.92 36.82 19.96
CA GLY A 448 2.01 36.70 21.11
C GLY A 448 2.32 35.50 22.02
N THR A 449 1.44 35.28 22.98
CA THR A 449 1.50 34.17 23.94
C THR A 449 0.21 33.37 23.89
N PHE A 450 0.33 32.06 24.04
CA PHE A 450 -0.76 31.12 23.79
C PHE A 450 -0.82 30.04 24.86
N GLU A 451 -2.03 29.54 25.11
CA GLU A 451 -2.29 28.32 25.86
C GLU A 451 -2.78 27.24 24.89
N PRO A 452 -2.36 25.97 25.06
CA PRO A 452 -2.90 24.88 24.27
C PRO A 452 -4.38 24.68 24.60
N GLU A 453 -5.19 24.53 23.56
CA GLU A 453 -6.59 24.15 23.62
C GLU A 453 -6.77 22.82 22.87
N ASP A 454 -7.84 22.09 23.16
CA ASP A 454 -8.17 20.83 22.47
C ASP A 454 -7.00 19.82 22.48
N GLU A 455 -6.49 19.54 23.69
CA GLU A 455 -5.35 18.63 23.91
C GLU A 455 -4.07 19.05 23.13
N GLY A 456 -3.96 20.33 22.76
CA GLY A 456 -2.82 20.88 22.01
C GLY A 456 -3.03 20.91 20.49
N CYS A 457 -4.22 20.57 19.99
CA CYS A 457 -4.57 20.70 18.57
C CYS A 457 -4.79 22.16 18.14
N ALA A 458 -5.06 23.07 19.08
CA ALA A 458 -5.20 24.49 18.84
C ALA A 458 -4.39 25.33 19.84
N LEU A 459 -4.09 26.57 19.44
CA LEU A 459 -3.45 27.56 20.30
C LEU A 459 -4.42 28.72 20.53
N LYS A 460 -4.79 28.95 21.78
CA LYS A 460 -5.65 30.06 22.20
C LYS A 460 -4.78 31.21 22.72
N PRO A 461 -4.95 32.45 22.21
CA PRO A 461 -4.24 33.60 22.76
C PRO A 461 -4.53 33.80 24.26
N SER A 462 -3.48 33.92 25.07
CA SER A 462 -3.57 34.13 26.52
C SER A 462 -2.41 35.01 27.00
N THR A 463 -2.70 36.00 27.84
CA THR A 463 -1.68 36.88 28.43
C THR A 463 -0.75 36.13 29.39
N ASP A 464 -1.21 35.03 29.97
CA ASP A 464 -0.43 34.15 30.87
C ASP A 464 0.15 32.93 30.14
N GLY A 465 -0.06 32.85 28.82
CA GLY A 465 0.42 31.76 27.97
C GLY A 465 1.92 31.80 27.66
N LYS A 466 2.35 30.95 26.74
CA LYS A 466 3.76 30.83 26.31
C LYS A 466 3.95 31.23 24.85
N ALA A 467 5.16 31.67 24.51
CA ALA A 467 5.55 31.85 23.11
C ALA A 467 5.76 30.47 22.46
N TYR A 468 5.34 30.34 21.20
CA TYR A 468 5.51 29.13 20.39
C TYR A 468 6.41 29.42 19.21
N ARG A 469 7.41 28.56 18.97
CA ARG A 469 8.33 28.68 17.84
C ARG A 469 7.57 28.59 16.52
N MET A 470 7.85 29.47 15.55
CA MET A 470 7.27 29.34 14.22
C MET A 470 7.77 28.05 13.55
N GLY A 471 6.83 27.28 12.98
CA GLY A 471 7.14 26.16 12.12
C GLY A 471 7.37 26.58 10.67
N TYR A 472 7.95 25.67 9.88
CA TYR A 472 8.11 25.83 8.44
C TYR A 472 7.27 24.79 7.70
N PHE A 473 6.48 25.23 6.73
CA PHE A 473 5.66 24.36 5.89
C PHE A 473 6.32 24.12 4.54
N LEU A 474 6.65 22.86 4.24
CA LEU A 474 7.27 22.44 2.99
C LEU A 474 6.22 21.87 2.03
N GLY A 475 5.90 22.62 0.98
CA GLY A 475 4.88 22.27 -0.03
C GLY A 475 5.41 21.63 -1.30
N ASP A 476 6.68 21.23 -1.34
CA ASP A 476 7.35 20.81 -2.58
C ASP A 476 6.77 19.54 -3.19
N GLY A 477 6.74 19.49 -4.53
CA GLY A 477 6.27 18.34 -5.30
C GLY A 477 7.17 17.12 -5.22
N THR A 478 6.78 16.05 -5.93
CA THR A 478 7.63 14.87 -6.11
C THR A 478 8.88 15.23 -6.92
N GLY A 479 10.03 14.68 -6.54
CA GLY A 479 11.30 14.93 -7.24
C GLY A 479 12.19 16.00 -6.61
N ALA A 480 11.67 16.91 -5.78
CA ALA A 480 12.47 17.94 -5.07
C ALA A 480 13.36 17.38 -3.93
N GLY A 481 13.08 16.16 -3.48
CA GLY A 481 13.84 15.51 -2.40
C GLY A 481 13.43 15.96 -0.99
N LYS A 482 12.12 16.01 -0.69
CA LYS A 482 11.57 16.36 0.63
C LYS A 482 12.22 15.67 1.82
N GLY A 483 12.50 14.37 1.71
CA GLY A 483 13.21 13.64 2.78
C GLY A 483 14.59 14.24 3.07
N ARG A 484 15.32 14.64 2.02
CA ARG A 484 16.62 15.31 2.13
C ARG A 484 16.51 16.71 2.74
N GLN A 485 15.48 17.48 2.37
CA GLN A 485 15.19 18.79 2.94
C GLN A 485 14.84 18.70 4.43
N VAL A 486 14.02 17.73 4.84
CA VAL A 486 13.71 17.51 6.27
C VAL A 486 14.96 17.07 7.04
N ALA A 487 15.74 16.15 6.47
CA ALA A 487 16.98 15.68 7.08
C ALA A 487 18.00 16.82 7.27
N SER A 488 18.09 17.78 6.34
CA SER A 488 19.01 18.92 6.49
C SER A 488 18.59 19.88 7.60
N VAL A 489 17.29 20.07 7.81
CA VAL A 489 16.75 20.88 8.92
C VAL A 489 17.06 20.24 10.27
N ILE A 490 16.93 18.91 10.37
CA ILE A 490 17.35 18.17 11.56
C ILE A 490 18.87 18.30 11.74
N LEU A 491 19.64 18.20 10.66
CA LEU A 491 21.10 18.24 10.70
C LEU A 491 21.65 19.57 11.23
N ASP A 492 21.05 20.71 10.89
CA ASP A 492 21.43 22.03 11.44
C ASP A 492 21.36 22.06 12.96
N ARG A 493 20.28 21.50 13.53
CA ARG A 493 20.10 21.40 14.98
C ARG A 493 21.05 20.38 15.58
N TRP A 494 21.22 19.25 14.91
CA TRP A 494 22.11 18.17 15.31
C TRP A 494 23.57 18.63 15.48
N VAL A 495 24.10 19.39 14.51
CA VAL A 495 25.49 19.90 14.57
C VAL A 495 25.67 21.01 15.60
N ARG A 496 24.58 21.70 15.98
CA ARG A 496 24.54 22.66 17.09
C ARG A 496 24.38 22.03 18.47
N GLY A 497 24.31 20.69 18.54
CA GLY A 497 24.21 19.93 19.79
C GLY A 497 22.78 19.64 20.25
N GLU A 498 21.77 20.14 19.56
CA GLU A 498 20.37 19.73 19.78
C GLU A 498 20.18 18.38 19.10
N ARG A 499 20.28 17.26 19.84
CA ARG A 499 20.31 15.88 19.26
C ARG A 499 19.09 15.02 19.60
N ARG A 500 17.98 15.63 20.01
CA ARG A 500 16.72 14.92 20.29
C ARG A 500 15.68 15.42 19.32
N HIS A 501 15.36 14.59 18.33
CA HIS A 501 14.38 14.92 17.30
C HIS A 501 13.32 13.86 17.20
N ILE A 502 12.18 14.26 16.66
CA ILE A 502 11.08 13.37 16.32
C ILE A 502 10.83 13.55 14.82
N TRP A 503 10.85 12.44 14.09
CA TRP A 503 10.45 12.39 12.69
C TRP A 503 9.08 11.73 12.63
N ILE A 504 8.03 12.53 12.53
CA ILE A 504 6.67 12.03 12.35
C ILE A 504 6.45 11.79 10.86
N SER A 505 5.98 10.60 10.51
CA SER A 505 5.79 10.15 9.14
C SER A 505 4.44 9.48 8.94
N LYS A 506 4.02 9.33 7.69
CA LYS A 506 2.75 8.68 7.35
C LYS A 506 2.75 7.20 7.76
N ASN A 507 3.85 6.50 7.52
CA ASN A 507 3.95 5.06 7.73
C ASN A 507 5.41 4.60 7.97
N GLU A 508 5.56 3.33 8.37
CA GLU A 508 6.86 2.75 8.74
C GLU A 508 7.77 2.53 7.52
N ALA A 509 7.20 2.40 6.32
CA ALA A 509 7.96 2.20 5.08
C ALA A 509 8.92 3.35 4.79
N LEU A 510 8.53 4.57 5.19
CA LEU A 510 9.35 5.77 5.06
C LEU A 510 10.53 5.81 6.05
N LEU A 511 10.68 4.83 6.95
CA LEU A 511 11.83 4.75 7.85
C LEU A 511 13.14 4.58 7.05
N GLU A 512 13.15 3.71 6.04
CA GLU A 512 14.35 3.48 5.24
C GLU A 512 14.64 4.66 4.29
N ASP A 513 13.60 5.36 3.81
CA ASP A 513 13.77 6.62 3.08
C ASP A 513 14.37 7.72 3.98
N ALA A 514 13.85 7.88 5.21
CA ALA A 514 14.38 8.81 6.19
C ALA A 514 15.85 8.47 6.53
N ARG A 515 16.17 7.19 6.72
CA ARG A 515 17.55 6.72 6.95
C ARG A 515 18.45 6.99 5.76
N ARG A 516 17.99 6.73 4.53
CA ARG A 516 18.75 7.02 3.31
C ARG A 516 19.04 8.51 3.21
N ASP A 517 18.05 9.36 3.43
CA ASP A 517 18.19 10.81 3.29
C ASP A 517 19.03 11.43 4.41
N TRP A 518 18.93 10.92 5.64
CA TRP A 518 19.84 11.25 6.73
C TRP A 518 21.28 10.81 6.45
N SER A 519 21.46 9.57 5.97
CA SER A 519 22.79 9.01 5.69
C SER A 519 23.49 9.72 4.54
N ALA A 520 22.73 10.17 3.54
CA ALA A 520 23.27 10.92 2.42
C ALA A 520 23.84 12.28 2.83
N LEU A 521 23.45 12.81 4.00
CA LEU A 521 24.02 14.04 4.59
C LEU A 521 25.12 13.75 5.63
N GLY A 522 25.55 12.49 5.78
CA GLY A 522 26.60 12.07 6.69
C GLY A 522 26.11 11.56 8.05
N GLY A 523 24.80 11.45 8.25
CA GLY A 523 24.21 10.81 9.42
C GLY A 523 24.38 9.28 9.43
N LEU A 524 24.19 8.62 10.58
CA LEU A 524 24.17 7.16 10.64
C LEU A 524 22.72 6.65 10.61
N PRO A 525 22.41 5.56 9.88
CA PRO A 525 21.08 4.95 9.91
C PRO A 525 20.59 4.61 11.33
N LEU A 526 21.52 4.31 12.24
CA LEU A 526 21.25 3.99 13.64
C LEU A 526 20.83 5.22 14.46
N ASP A 527 21.03 6.43 13.98
CA ASP A 527 20.52 7.62 14.66
C ASP A 527 18.99 7.68 14.58
N ILE A 528 18.38 7.02 13.59
CA ILE A 528 16.92 6.95 13.44
C ILE A 528 16.38 5.61 13.99
N GLN A 529 15.61 5.70 15.07
CA GLN A 529 15.00 4.54 15.74
C GLN A 529 13.48 4.65 15.75
N PRO A 530 12.75 3.61 15.32
CA PRO A 530 11.29 3.63 15.38
C PRO A 530 10.79 3.48 16.82
N LEU A 531 9.76 4.25 17.19
CA LEU A 531 9.15 4.21 18.53
C LEU A 531 8.67 2.81 18.93
N ALA A 532 8.28 1.99 17.95
CA ALA A 532 7.88 0.60 18.15
C ALA A 532 8.98 -0.27 18.82
N THR A 533 10.24 0.16 18.80
CA THR A 533 11.37 -0.50 19.48
C THR A 533 11.18 -0.54 21.00
N TRP A 534 10.52 0.47 21.57
CA TRP A 534 10.16 0.50 22.99
C TRP A 534 8.76 -0.08 23.17
N LYS A 535 8.58 -0.86 24.23
CA LYS A 535 7.25 -1.35 24.60
C LYS A 535 6.35 -0.17 24.96
N LEU A 536 5.06 -0.28 24.65
CA LEU A 536 4.07 0.71 25.06
C LEU A 536 4.13 0.92 26.58
N GLY A 537 4.06 2.18 27.03
CA GLY A 537 4.11 2.55 28.45
C GLY A 537 5.50 2.45 29.10
N THR A 538 6.56 2.12 28.35
CA THR A 538 7.93 2.09 28.89
C THR A 538 8.71 3.34 28.50
N MET A 539 9.62 3.80 29.36
CA MET A 539 10.45 4.97 29.07
C MET A 539 11.31 4.76 27.81
N ILE A 540 11.37 5.78 26.94
CA ILE A 540 12.22 5.79 25.75
C ILE A 540 13.68 6.00 26.18
N THR A 541 14.45 4.92 26.18
CA THR A 541 15.89 4.92 26.53
C THR A 541 16.77 5.32 25.36
N MET A 542 16.54 6.52 24.81
CA MET A 542 17.33 7.11 23.71
C MET A 542 17.71 8.57 24.04
N PRO A 543 18.92 8.81 24.61
CA PRO A 543 19.32 10.15 25.05
C PRO A 543 19.63 11.10 23.89
N GLU A 544 20.13 10.56 22.77
CA GLU A 544 20.40 11.26 21.51
C GLU A 544 19.92 10.39 20.35
N GLY A 545 19.29 11.01 19.36
CA GLY A 545 18.74 10.34 18.20
C GLY A 545 17.53 11.05 17.60
N ILE A 546 17.02 10.45 16.54
CA ILE A 546 15.82 10.84 15.82
C ILE A 546 14.80 9.72 16.04
N LEU A 547 13.78 10.01 16.83
CA LEU A 547 12.70 9.08 17.09
C LEU A 547 11.76 9.10 15.87
N PHE A 548 11.72 7.99 15.13
CA PHE A 548 10.80 7.85 14.02
C PHE A 548 9.45 7.37 14.53
N VAL A 549 8.39 8.11 14.20
CA VAL A 549 7.04 7.86 14.66
C VAL A 549 6.10 7.93 13.48
N THR A 550 5.13 7.04 13.41
CA THR A 550 4.11 7.07 12.36
C THR A 550 2.79 7.58 12.93
N TYR A 551 1.93 8.25 12.13
CA TYR A 551 0.60 8.67 12.63
C TYR A 551 -0.17 7.51 13.28
N PRO A 552 -0.21 6.29 12.69
CA PRO A 552 -0.89 5.15 13.33
C PRO A 552 -0.24 4.75 14.66
N THR A 553 1.10 4.80 14.75
CA THR A 553 1.79 4.52 16.02
C THR A 553 1.43 5.57 17.06
N LEU A 554 1.43 6.86 16.69
CA LEU A 554 1.14 7.97 17.58
C LEU A 554 -0.27 7.86 18.19
N CYS A 555 -1.25 7.46 17.38
CA CYS A 555 -2.64 7.28 17.81
C CYS A 555 -2.90 5.97 18.60
N SER A 556 -1.89 5.11 18.75
CA SER A 556 -2.08 3.80 19.42
C SER A 556 -1.92 3.88 20.94
N GLY A 557 -2.71 3.06 21.65
CA GLY A 557 -2.69 2.95 23.10
C GLY A 557 -3.39 1.68 23.59
N ARG A 558 -3.21 1.36 24.88
CA ARG A 558 -3.93 0.27 25.57
C ARG A 558 -4.13 0.66 27.03
N GLY A 559 -5.38 0.61 27.50
CA GLY A 559 -5.71 0.85 28.89
C GLY A 559 -5.30 2.26 29.32
N ASP A 560 -4.32 2.34 30.20
CA ASP A 560 -3.76 3.53 30.85
C ASP A 560 -2.48 4.07 30.21
N ALA A 561 -2.07 3.57 29.03
CA ALA A 561 -0.87 4.03 28.34
C ALA A 561 -1.11 4.27 26.84
N THR A 562 -0.78 5.48 26.37
CA THR A 562 -0.75 5.83 24.94
C THR A 562 0.68 6.03 24.42
N ARG A 563 0.86 5.93 23.10
CA ARG A 563 2.15 6.26 22.47
C ARG A 563 2.45 7.76 22.49
N LEU A 564 1.42 8.62 22.48
CA LEU A 564 1.60 10.06 22.61
C LEU A 564 2.15 10.43 24.00
N GLU A 565 1.56 9.92 25.07
CA GLU A 565 2.06 10.10 26.45
C GLU A 565 3.45 9.50 26.67
N GLN A 566 3.84 8.50 25.89
CA GLN A 566 5.18 7.93 25.98
C GLN A 566 6.27 8.86 25.41
N ILE A 567 5.89 9.80 24.53
CA ILE A 567 6.79 10.77 23.90
C ILE A 567 6.86 12.08 24.71
N LEU A 568 5.72 12.54 25.22
CA LEU A 568 5.59 13.73 26.06
C LEU A 568 6.24 13.52 27.44
#